data_AF-A0A7S3U5N4-F1
#
_entry.id   AF-A0A7S3U5N4-F1
#
_cell.length_a   1.000
_cell.length_b   1.000
_cell.length_c   1.000
_cell.angle_alpha   90.00
_cell.angle_beta   90.00
_cell.angle_gamma   90.00
#
_symmetry.space_group_name_H-M   'P 1'
#
loop_
_entity.id
_entity.type
_entity.pdbx_description
1 polymer ?
#
loop_
_entity_poly.entity_id
_entity_poly.type
_entity_poly.pdbx_seq_one_letter_code
_entity_poly.pdbx_strand_id
1 'polypeptide(L)'
;DQDTDEEGEEEPGTPYLDASPLAVVASAAEANTLLEGLDYPVGDTSAWQQGDLPELRVRVTAHKEENRRTHYELDCELRRPGQEPLRWVRAERLVHIRRRLHDPVKQEMGQEYKRVFKTTPFAHHL
;
A
#
# COMPACT_ATOMS: atom_id res chain seq x y z
N ASP A 1 58.11 2.08 14.66
CA ASP A 1 57.58 1.02 13.79
C ASP A 1 56.06 1.07 13.84
N GLN A 2 55.49 1.13 12.64
CA GLN A 2 54.06 1.11 12.34
C GLN A 2 53.58 -0.34 12.42
N ASP A 3 52.39 -0.59 12.94
CA ASP A 3 51.58 -1.78 12.59
C ASP A 3 50.11 -1.43 12.78
N THR A 4 49.49 -0.83 11.74
CA THR A 4 48.63 -1.45 10.72
C THR A 4 47.23 -1.74 11.24
N ASP A 5 46.33 -0.81 10.93
CA ASP A 5 44.89 -0.92 11.04
C ASP A 5 44.39 -2.11 10.20
N GLU A 6 43.71 -3.08 10.82
CA GLU A 6 42.94 -4.10 10.09
C GLU A 6 41.59 -3.49 9.70
N GLU A 7 41.52 -3.15 8.41
CA GLU A 7 40.37 -2.66 7.69
C GLU A 7 39.19 -3.64 7.84
N GLY A 8 38.08 -3.15 8.40
CA GLY A 8 36.80 -3.81 8.31
C GLY A 8 36.35 -3.81 6.85
N GLU A 9 36.32 -5.00 6.26
CA GLU A 9 35.80 -5.24 4.92
C GLU A 9 34.32 -4.80 4.88
N GLU A 10 34.07 -3.59 4.37
CA GLU A 10 32.75 -3.13 3.97
C GLU A 10 32.31 -3.97 2.77
N GLU A 11 31.52 -5.00 3.05
CA GLU A 11 30.77 -5.76 2.05
C GLU A 11 30.12 -4.79 1.04
N PRO A 12 30.37 -4.95 -0.27
CA PRO A 12 29.82 -4.05 -1.28
C PRO A 12 28.30 -4.17 -1.27
N GLY A 13 27.66 -3.13 -0.71
CA GLY A 13 26.23 -2.99 -0.63
C GLY A 13 25.61 -3.31 -1.98
N THR A 14 24.88 -4.42 -2.04
CA THR A 14 24.08 -4.77 -3.21
C THR A 14 23.29 -3.54 -3.63
N PRO A 15 23.34 -3.12 -4.92
CA PRO A 15 22.48 -2.06 -5.39
C PRO A 15 21.05 -2.57 -5.25
N TYR A 16 20.38 -2.14 -4.18
CA TYR A 16 18.96 -2.37 -3.98
C TYR A 16 18.28 -1.71 -5.17
N LEU A 17 18.02 -2.51 -6.19
CA LEU A 17 17.38 -2.11 -7.41
C LEU A 17 16.10 -1.41 -6.98
N ASP A 18 16.03 -0.11 -7.27
CA ASP A 18 14.80 0.66 -7.36
C ASP A 18 13.98 0.13 -8.56
N ALA A 19 13.82 -1.19 -8.63
CA ALA A 19 12.71 -1.82 -9.29
C ALA A 19 11.49 -1.51 -8.46
N SER A 20 11.10 -0.23 -8.42
CA SER A 20 9.70 0.12 -8.32
C SER A 20 9.07 -0.53 -9.55
N PRO A 21 8.41 -1.70 -9.45
CA PRO A 21 7.65 -2.19 -10.57
C PRO A 21 6.58 -1.12 -10.74
N LEU A 22 6.61 -0.51 -11.91
CA LEU A 22 5.54 0.23 -12.55
C LEU A 22 4.32 0.32 -11.62
N ALA A 23 4.10 1.49 -11.05
CA ALA A 23 2.76 1.81 -10.58
C ALA A 23 1.90 1.91 -11.84
N VAL A 24 1.54 0.76 -12.42
CA VAL A 24 0.41 0.64 -13.31
C VAL A 24 -0.76 0.95 -12.39
N VAL A 25 -1.18 2.20 -12.39
CA VAL A 25 -2.54 2.52 -11.95
C VAL A 25 -3.40 1.81 -12.96
N ALA A 26 -3.93 0.65 -12.59
CA ALA A 26 -4.85 -0.09 -13.44
C ALA A 26 -5.93 0.90 -13.89
N SER A 27 -6.08 1.05 -15.20
CA SER A 27 -7.21 1.78 -15.77
C SER A 27 -8.52 1.19 -15.25
N ALA A 28 -9.61 1.95 -15.29
CA ALA A 28 -10.91 1.42 -14.90
C ALA A 28 -11.25 0.10 -15.64
N ALA A 29 -10.83 -0.03 -16.89
CA ALA A 29 -10.99 -1.26 -17.67
C ALA A 29 -10.17 -2.45 -17.11
N GLU A 30 -8.91 -2.22 -16.73
CA GLU A 30 -8.06 -3.26 -16.12
C GLU A 30 -8.54 -3.62 -14.71
N ALA A 31 -9.02 -2.65 -13.94
CA ALA A 31 -9.65 -2.88 -12.65
C ALA A 31 -10.91 -3.73 -12.81
N ASN A 32 -11.74 -3.44 -13.81
CA ASN A 32 -12.92 -4.22 -14.15
C ASN A 32 -12.58 -5.65 -14.52
N THR A 33 -11.63 -5.89 -15.44
CA THR A 33 -11.19 -7.25 -15.80
C THR A 33 -10.65 -8.02 -14.59
N LEU A 34 -9.92 -7.35 -13.70
CA LEU A 34 -9.40 -7.96 -12.48
C LEU A 34 -10.53 -8.32 -11.50
N LEU A 35 -11.54 -7.46 -11.37
CA LEU A 35 -12.70 -7.71 -10.51
C LEU A 35 -13.59 -8.83 -11.07
N GLU A 36 -13.79 -8.89 -12.39
CA GLU A 36 -14.48 -10.01 -13.07
C GLU A 36 -13.76 -11.33 -12.82
N GLY A 37 -12.43 -11.35 -12.95
CA GLY A 37 -11.61 -12.54 -12.64
C GLY A 37 -11.60 -12.94 -11.16
N LEU A 38 -12.14 -12.09 -10.28
CA LEU A 38 -12.32 -12.34 -8.86
C LEU A 38 -13.80 -12.59 -8.50
N ASP A 39 -14.66 -12.82 -9.50
CA ASP A 39 -16.10 -13.05 -9.37
C ASP A 39 -16.87 -11.88 -8.72
N TYR A 40 -16.34 -10.66 -8.79
CA TYR A 40 -17.04 -9.47 -8.32
C TYR A 40 -17.88 -8.85 -9.44
N PRO A 41 -19.15 -8.49 -9.17
CA PRO A 41 -20.02 -7.91 -10.18
C PRO A 41 -19.52 -6.51 -10.55
N VAL A 42 -18.98 -6.38 -11.75
CA VAL A 42 -18.52 -5.12 -12.33
C VAL A 42 -19.70 -4.40 -12.98
N GLY A 43 -20.68 -4.04 -12.15
CA GLY A 43 -21.83 -3.24 -12.54
C GLY A 43 -21.67 -1.78 -12.12
N ASP A 44 -22.77 -1.16 -11.75
CA ASP A 44 -22.76 0.12 -11.05
C ASP A 44 -22.46 -0.07 -9.54
N THR A 45 -22.33 1.03 -8.81
CA THR A 45 -22.11 1.03 -7.35
C THR A 45 -23.19 0.28 -6.56
N SER A 46 -24.38 0.03 -7.14
CA SER A 46 -25.44 -0.75 -6.49
C SER A 46 -25.16 -2.25 -6.52
N ALA A 47 -24.41 -2.73 -7.51
CA ALA A 47 -23.96 -4.12 -7.59
C ALA A 47 -23.05 -4.52 -6.42
N TRP A 48 -22.30 -3.56 -5.86
CA TRP A 48 -21.45 -3.75 -4.68
C TRP A 48 -22.24 -3.89 -3.38
N GLN A 49 -23.53 -3.53 -3.35
CA GLN A 49 -24.35 -3.58 -2.13
C GLN A 49 -24.97 -4.95 -1.85
N GLN A 50 -24.87 -5.90 -2.78
CA GLN A 50 -25.59 -7.18 -2.70
C GLN A 50 -24.73 -8.42 -2.43
N GLY A 51 -23.46 -8.28 -1.99
CA GLY A 51 -22.61 -9.43 -1.69
C GLY A 51 -21.59 -9.18 -0.58
N ASP A 52 -20.96 -10.27 -0.13
CA ASP A 52 -19.77 -10.17 0.72
C ASP A 52 -18.63 -9.58 -0.14
N LEU A 53 -18.17 -8.38 0.21
CA LEU A 53 -17.10 -7.68 -0.50
C LEU A 53 -15.72 -8.10 0.00
N PRO A 54 -14.65 -7.94 -0.80
CA PRO A 54 -13.31 -8.22 -0.32
C PRO A 54 -12.92 -7.17 0.71
N GLU A 55 -12.31 -7.60 1.81
CA GLU A 55 -11.84 -6.70 2.87
C GLU A 55 -10.32 -6.57 2.76
N LEU A 56 -9.83 -5.37 2.42
CA LEU A 56 -8.42 -5.02 2.51
C LEU A 56 -8.12 -4.40 3.88
N ARG A 57 -7.27 -5.05 4.67
CA ARG A 57 -6.71 -4.52 5.91
C ARG A 57 -5.26 -4.15 5.70
N VAL A 58 -4.90 -2.92 6.09
CA VAL A 58 -3.52 -2.43 6.07
C VAL A 58 -3.21 -1.88 7.45
N ARG A 59 -2.13 -2.35 8.07
CA ARG A 59 -1.67 -1.91 9.39
C ARG A 59 -0.23 -1.46 9.30
N VAL A 60 0.08 -0.31 9.87
CA VAL A 60 1.46 0.12 10.09
C VAL A 60 1.95 -0.56 11.36
N THR A 61 2.90 -1.48 11.25
CA THR A 61 3.43 -2.25 12.39
C THR A 61 4.69 -1.61 12.98
N ALA A 62 5.52 -1.02 12.13
CA ALA A 62 6.76 -0.37 12.53
C ALA A 62 7.14 0.76 11.56
N HIS A 63 8.17 1.50 11.92
CA HIS A 63 8.90 2.38 10.99
C HIS A 63 10.41 2.23 11.22
N LYS A 64 11.18 2.39 10.15
CA LYS A 64 12.65 2.41 10.18
C LYS A 64 13.12 3.64 9.43
N GLU A 65 14.16 4.29 9.96
CA GLU A 65 14.89 5.32 9.23
C GLU A 65 16.11 4.69 8.55
N GLU A 66 16.22 4.88 7.24
CA GLU A 66 17.33 4.39 6.42
C GLU A 66 17.71 5.47 5.42
N ASN A 67 18.99 5.83 5.34
CA ASN A 67 19.48 6.87 4.44
C ASN A 67 18.72 8.22 4.56
N ARG A 68 18.38 8.63 5.79
CA ARG A 68 17.55 9.81 6.09
C ARG A 68 16.14 9.77 5.48
N ARG A 69 15.64 8.57 5.20
CA ARG A 69 14.27 8.34 4.72
C ARG A 69 13.54 7.45 5.72
N THR A 70 12.31 7.82 6.05
CA THR A 70 11.44 6.98 6.89
C THR A 70 10.66 6.00 6.01
N HIS A 71 10.81 4.72 6.31
CA HIS A 71 10.06 3.61 5.73
C HIS A 71 9.12 3.05 6.79
N TYR A 72 7.88 2.79 6.39
CA TYR A 72 6.86 2.19 7.24
C TYR A 72 6.70 0.73 6.84
N GLU A 73 6.75 -0.15 7.82
CA GLU A 73 6.41 -1.54 7.64
C GLU A 73 4.89 -1.68 7.68
N LEU A 74 4.34 -2.28 6.62
CA LEU A 74 2.93 -2.50 6.43
C LEU A 74 2.65 -4.00 6.49
N ASP A 75 1.82 -4.40 7.44
CA ASP A 75 1.17 -5.71 7.47
C ASP A 75 -0.17 -5.60 6.73
N CYS A 76 -0.28 -6.33 5.62
CA CYS A 76 -1.42 -6.29 4.72
C CYS A 76 -2.14 -7.65 4.72
N GLU A 77 -3.47 -7.60 4.74
CA GLU A 77 -4.33 -8.78 4.65
C GLU A 77 -5.49 -8.48 3.69
N LEU A 78 -5.66 -9.31 2.66
CA LEU A 78 -6.81 -9.27 1.76
C LEU A 78 -7.68 -10.50 2.01
N ARG A 79 -8.90 -10.26 2.48
CA ARG A 79 -9.91 -11.30 2.72
C ARG A 79 -10.89 -11.32 1.57
N ARG A 80 -11.14 -12.52 1.05
CA ARG A 80 -12.16 -12.76 0.04
C ARG A 80 -13.15 -13.79 0.60
N PRO A 81 -14.46 -13.61 0.40
CA PRO A 81 -15.45 -14.55 0.93
C PRO A 81 -15.20 -15.95 0.40
N GLY A 82 -15.25 -16.96 1.29
CA GLY A 82 -15.03 -18.36 0.92
C GLY A 82 -13.59 -18.72 0.55
N GLN A 83 -12.62 -17.82 0.75
CA GLN A 83 -11.20 -18.07 0.44
C GLN A 83 -10.29 -17.76 1.63
N GLU A 84 -9.14 -18.43 1.68
CA GLU A 84 -8.11 -18.14 2.67
C GLU A 84 -7.57 -16.70 2.51
N PRO A 85 -7.34 -15.96 3.62
CA PRO A 85 -6.80 -14.61 3.56
C PRO A 85 -5.40 -14.57 2.95
N LEU A 86 -5.18 -13.67 1.99
CA LEU A 86 -3.84 -13.39 1.48
C LEU A 86 -3.14 -12.40 2.42
N ARG A 87 -1.98 -12.76 2.95
CA ARG A 87 -1.20 -11.94 3.88
C ARG A 87 0.17 -11.64 3.33
N TRP A 88 0.61 -10.39 3.44
CA TRP A 88 1.95 -9.99 3.03
C TRP A 88 2.44 -8.79 3.84
N VAL A 89 3.76 -8.71 3.99
CA VAL A 89 4.43 -7.56 4.62
C VAL A 89 5.18 -6.77 3.56
N ARG A 90 5.18 -5.45 3.66
CA ARG A 90 5.93 -4.57 2.75
C ARG A 90 6.44 -3.32 3.46
N ALA A 91 7.66 -2.90 3.14
CA ALA A 91 8.18 -1.60 3.56
C ALA A 91 7.89 -0.54 2.49
N GLU A 92 7.24 0.56 2.86
CA GLU A 92 6.91 1.65 1.94
C GLU A 92 7.14 3.03 2.56
N ARG A 93 7.41 4.02 1.70
CA ARG A 93 7.50 5.41 2.14
C ARG A 93 6.10 6.01 2.25
N LEU A 94 5.90 6.95 3.18
CA LEU A 94 4.61 7.63 3.36
C LEU A 94 4.07 8.24 2.05
N VAL A 95 4.95 8.81 1.22
CA VAL A 95 4.57 9.38 -0.08
C VAL A 95 3.98 8.33 -1.04
N HIS A 96 4.48 7.10 -1.01
CA HIS A 96 3.94 6.01 -1.83
C HIS A 96 2.60 5.51 -1.31
N ILE A 97 2.48 5.37 0.02
CA ILE A 97 1.22 5.01 0.67
C ILE A 97 0.15 6.05 0.34
N ARG A 98 0.50 7.34 0.40
CA ARG A 98 -0.42 8.42 0.07
C ARG A 98 -0.87 8.36 -1.39
N ARG A 99 0.09 8.36 -2.31
CA ARG A 99 -0.18 8.37 -3.75
C ARG A 99 -0.98 7.16 -4.24
N ARG A 100 -0.73 5.97 -3.68
CA ARG A 100 -1.33 4.71 -4.17
C ARG A 100 -2.65 4.35 -3.48
N LEU A 101 -2.89 4.85 -2.27
CA LEU A 101 -4.06 4.45 -1.48
C LEU A 101 -4.88 5.66 -1.01
N HIS A 102 -4.26 6.58 -0.27
CA HIS A 102 -4.98 7.70 0.31
C HIS A 102 -5.56 8.65 -0.73
N ASP A 103 -4.74 9.12 -1.68
CA ASP A 103 -5.15 10.15 -2.63
C ASP A 103 -6.24 9.65 -3.59
N PRO A 104 -6.15 8.42 -4.15
CA PRO A 104 -7.25 7.85 -4.94
C PRO A 104 -8.54 7.71 -4.13
N VAL A 105 -8.49 7.16 -2.91
CA VAL A 105 -9.68 7.02 -2.06
C VAL A 105 -10.29 8.39 -1.75
N LYS A 106 -9.46 9.39 -1.46
CA LYS A 106 -9.93 10.75 -1.20
C LYS A 106 -10.55 11.41 -2.42
N GLN A 107 -9.97 11.20 -3.60
CA GLN A 107 -10.49 11.71 -4.87
C GLN A 107 -11.85 11.09 -5.19
N GLU A 108 -11.97 9.76 -5.13
CA GLU A 108 -13.21 9.04 -5.43
C GLU A 108 -14.34 9.37 -4.43
N MET A 109 -14.01 9.51 -3.14
CA MET A 109 -15.01 9.85 -2.12
C MET A 109 -15.44 11.32 -2.13
N GLY A 110 -14.67 12.23 -2.75
CA GLY A 110 -15.01 13.65 -2.86
C GLY A 110 -15.37 14.30 -1.51
N GLN A 111 -16.57 14.89 -1.43
CA GLN A 111 -17.04 15.58 -0.21
C GLN A 111 -17.34 14.61 0.94
N GLU A 112 -17.69 13.36 0.65
CA GLU A 112 -17.98 12.34 1.65
C GLU A 112 -16.75 11.96 2.46
N TYR A 113 -15.55 12.10 1.88
CA TYR A 113 -14.29 11.83 2.57
C TYR A 113 -14.17 12.63 3.87
N LYS A 114 -14.43 13.95 3.81
CA LYS A 114 -14.35 14.82 4.99
C LYS A 114 -15.37 14.44 6.06
N ARG A 115 -16.55 13.98 5.64
CA ARG A 115 -17.62 13.56 6.55
C ARG A 115 -17.25 12.27 7.27
N VAL A 116 -16.78 11.26 6.53
CA VAL A 116 -16.42 9.93 7.06
C VAL A 116 -15.17 10.01 7.93
N PHE A 117 -14.15 10.74 7.51
CA PHE A 117 -12.88 10.84 8.22
C PHE A 117 -12.78 12.07 9.14
N LYS A 118 -13.92 12.64 9.55
CA LYS A 118 -13.97 13.87 10.36
C LYS A 118 -13.23 13.78 11.70
N THR A 119 -13.13 12.58 12.26
CA THR A 119 -12.54 12.34 13.58
C THR A 119 -11.15 11.73 13.49
N THR A 120 -10.55 11.68 12.29
CA THR A 120 -9.31 10.96 12.02
C THR A 120 -8.18 11.96 11.81
N PRO A 121 -7.31 12.22 12.81
CA PRO A 121 -6.35 13.33 12.78
C PRO A 121 -5.48 13.36 11.52
N PHE A 122 -5.00 12.19 11.08
CA PHE A 122 -4.14 12.07 9.90
C PHE A 122 -4.85 12.29 8.57
N ALA A 123 -6.18 12.21 8.52
CA ALA A 123 -6.97 12.39 7.30
C ALA A 123 -7.24 13.88 6.97
N HIS A 124 -6.98 14.77 7.93
CA HIS A 124 -7.13 16.23 7.78
C HIS A 124 -5.89 16.92 7.23
N HIS A 125 -4.71 16.33 7.42
CA HIS A 125 -3.45 16.91 6.99
C HIS A 125 -3.22 16.65 5.50
N LEU A 126 -3.69 17.58 4.67
CA LEU A 126 -3.15 17.89 3.34
C LEU A 126 -2.46 19.25 3.40
#